data_AF-A0A9D8H6H3-F1
#
_entry.id   AF-A0A9D8H6H3-F1
#
_cell.length_a   1.000
_cell.length_b   1.000
_cell.length_c   1.000
_cell.angle_alpha   90.00
_cell.angle_beta   90.00
_cell.angle_gamma   90.00
#
_symmetry.space_group_name_H-M   'P 1'
#
loop_
_entity.id
_entity.type
_entity.pdbx_description
1 polymer ?
#
loop_
_entity_poly.entity_id
_entity_poly.type
_entity_poly.pdbx_seq_one_letter_code
_entity_poly.pdbx_strand_id
1 'polypeptide(L)'
;MFNIEGSFGIVPLGTAIINGLNVANMVVNNGDILVPEPVYTMRGIATAEINRTNPNQMIASIGFGGKVNEELSDPLIDPSNFKSGWPAVGVAHVMACESGSDNGALPFARFVIRGEGQGALETSGYARLPLPIRLKAILALKTPLSPELLEQIPD
;
A
#
# COMPACT_ATOMS: atom_id res chain seq x y z
N MET A 1 -15.01 -18.75 16.33
CA MET A 1 -15.84 -17.85 15.50
C MET A 1 -16.92 -18.72 14.89
N PHE A 2 -18.19 -18.49 15.22
CA PHE A 2 -19.30 -19.31 14.70
C PHE A 2 -19.57 -18.88 13.25
N ASN A 3 -19.44 -19.79 12.28
CA ASN A 3 -19.90 -19.54 10.92
C ASN A 3 -21.43 -19.49 10.96
N ILE A 4 -22.01 -18.31 10.68
CA ILE A 4 -23.44 -18.15 10.44
C ILE A 4 -23.64 -18.41 8.95
N GLU A 5 -24.43 -19.42 8.62
CA GLU A 5 -24.68 -19.78 7.22
C GLU A 5 -25.26 -18.59 6.45
N GLY A 6 -24.70 -18.30 5.27
CA GLY A 6 -25.08 -17.15 4.44
C GLY A 6 -24.48 -15.79 4.85
N SER A 7 -23.62 -15.72 5.88
CA SER A 7 -22.95 -14.46 6.24
C SER A 7 -21.91 -14.05 5.21
N PHE A 8 -21.83 -12.75 4.92
CA PHE A 8 -20.72 -12.12 4.19
C PHE A 8 -20.13 -11.00 5.04
N GLY A 9 -18.86 -10.67 4.80
CA GLY A 9 -18.16 -9.61 5.53
C GLY A 9 -16.95 -9.11 4.77
N ILE A 10 -16.45 -7.94 5.17
CA ILE A 10 -15.22 -7.36 4.64
C ILE A 10 -14.16 -7.52 5.72
N VAL A 11 -13.08 -8.22 5.38
CA VAL A 11 -11.93 -8.45 6.26
C VAL A 11 -10.63 -8.17 5.51
N PRO A 12 -9.53 -7.82 6.19
CA PRO A 12 -8.22 -7.75 5.56
C PRO A 12 -7.84 -9.08 4.90
N LEU A 13 -7.18 -9.03 3.74
CA LEU A 13 -6.82 -10.23 2.98
C LEU A 13 -5.99 -11.23 3.81
N GLY A 14 -5.01 -10.75 4.58
CA GLY A 14 -4.23 -11.61 5.47
C GLY A 14 -5.09 -12.34 6.49
N THR A 15 -6.17 -11.72 6.99
CA THR A 15 -7.12 -12.40 7.88
C THR A 15 -7.86 -13.52 7.16
N ALA A 16 -8.31 -13.28 5.92
CA ALA A 16 -8.98 -14.30 5.13
C ALA A 16 -8.05 -15.48 4.82
N ILE A 17 -6.80 -15.22 4.41
CA ILE A 17 -5.79 -16.25 4.12
C ILE A 17 -5.49 -17.08 5.36
N ILE A 18 -5.16 -16.44 6.49
CA ILE A 18 -4.77 -17.13 7.73
C ILE A 18 -5.90 -18.02 8.26
N ASN A 19 -7.15 -17.59 8.11
CA ASN A 19 -8.31 -18.32 8.60
C ASN A 19 -8.94 -19.25 7.55
N GLY A 20 -8.35 -19.36 6.35
CA GLY A 20 -8.89 -20.18 5.26
C GLY A 20 -10.31 -19.78 4.84
N LEU A 21 -10.63 -18.48 4.88
CA LEU A 21 -11.93 -17.96 4.49
C LEU A 21 -12.07 -17.93 2.96
N ASN A 22 -13.26 -18.27 2.47
CA ASN A 22 -13.59 -18.05 1.07
C ASN A 22 -13.66 -16.56 0.78
N VAL A 23 -13.01 -16.14 -0.31
CA VAL A 23 -12.94 -14.75 -0.76
C VAL A 23 -13.70 -14.59 -2.07
N ALA A 24 -14.42 -13.47 -2.21
CA ALA A 24 -15.19 -13.18 -3.41
C ALA A 24 -14.31 -12.53 -4.48
N ASN A 25 -14.56 -12.88 -5.74
CA ASN A 25 -13.97 -12.19 -6.88
C ASN A 25 -14.65 -10.85 -7.09
N MET A 26 -13.91 -9.86 -7.58
CA MET A 26 -14.45 -8.52 -7.88
C MET A 26 -14.28 -8.18 -9.36
N VAL A 27 -15.32 -7.63 -9.95
CA VAL A 27 -15.25 -6.99 -11.28
C VAL A 27 -14.64 -5.60 -11.10
N VAL A 28 -13.61 -5.30 -11.89
CA VAL A 28 -12.88 -4.03 -11.86
C VAL A 28 -12.93 -3.36 -13.24
N ASN A 29 -12.10 -2.31 -13.42
CA ASN A 29 -11.98 -1.55 -14.66
C ASN A 29 -12.07 -2.44 -15.93
N ASN A 30 -12.85 -1.98 -16.90
CA ASN A 30 -13.07 -2.66 -18.19
C ASN A 30 -13.63 -4.10 -18.12
N GLY A 31 -14.24 -4.49 -16.99
CA GLY A 31 -14.89 -5.81 -16.85
C GLY A 31 -13.93 -6.93 -16.47
N ASP A 32 -12.67 -6.63 -16.15
CA ASP A 32 -11.72 -7.60 -15.62
C ASP A 32 -12.24 -8.18 -14.30
N ILE A 33 -12.08 -9.49 -14.10
CA ILE A 33 -12.45 -10.16 -12.84
C ILE A 33 -11.16 -10.48 -12.10
N LEU A 34 -10.99 -9.90 -10.92
CA LEU A 34 -9.85 -10.15 -10.05
C LEU A 34 -10.22 -11.08 -8.90
N VAL A 35 -9.30 -11.97 -8.57
CA VAL A 35 -9.30 -12.77 -7.34
C VAL A 35 -8.41 -12.02 -6.32
N PRO A 36 -8.80 -11.90 -5.05
CA PRO A 36 -7.96 -11.23 -4.06
C PRO A 36 -6.79 -12.13 -3.68
N GLU A 37 -5.67 -11.93 -4.36
CA GLU A 37 -4.38 -12.55 -4.06
C GLU A 37 -3.34 -11.47 -3.72
N PRO A 38 -2.25 -11.82 -3.00
CA PRO A 38 -1.18 -10.88 -2.68
C PRO A 38 -0.69 -10.02 -3.85
N VAL A 39 -0.55 -10.61 -5.04
CA VAL A 39 -0.14 -9.89 -6.25
C VAL A 39 -1.13 -8.79 -6.65
N TYR A 40 -2.42 -9.00 -6.42
CA TYR A 40 -3.45 -8.01 -6.75
C TYR A 40 -3.59 -6.92 -5.69
N THR A 41 -3.26 -7.20 -4.42
CA THR A 41 -3.11 -6.14 -3.41
C THR A 41 -1.92 -5.22 -3.74
N MET A 42 -0.82 -5.77 -4.27
CA MET A 42 0.30 -4.97 -4.81
C MET A 42 -0.09 -4.15 -6.03
N ARG A 43 -0.98 -4.65 -6.89
CA ARG A 43 -1.55 -3.86 -8.00
C ARG A 43 -2.56 -2.83 -7.51
N GLY A 44 -3.27 -3.11 -6.42
CA GLY A 44 -4.23 -2.19 -5.82
C GLY A 44 -3.56 -0.93 -5.28
N ILE A 45 -2.39 -1.04 -4.64
CA ILE A 45 -1.69 0.18 -4.20
C ILE A 45 -1.21 1.06 -5.37
N ALA A 46 -1.03 0.49 -6.56
CA ALA A 46 -0.73 1.23 -7.78
C ALA A 46 -1.94 2.00 -8.34
N THR A 47 -3.14 1.85 -7.77
CA THR A 47 -4.31 2.67 -8.10
C THR A 47 -4.39 3.92 -7.24
N ALA A 48 -3.45 4.15 -6.31
CA ALA A 48 -3.47 5.33 -5.48
C ALA A 48 -3.39 6.62 -6.33
N GLU A 49 -4.16 7.61 -5.94
CA GLU A 49 -4.17 8.94 -6.53
C GLU A 49 -3.31 9.85 -5.66
N ILE A 50 -2.44 10.63 -6.30
CA ILE A 50 -1.64 11.65 -5.62
C ILE A 50 -2.28 13.00 -5.90
N ASN A 51 -2.65 13.72 -4.85
CA ASN A 51 -3.03 15.12 -4.91
C ASN A 51 -1.96 15.98 -4.22
N ARG A 52 -1.46 16.99 -4.95
CA ARG A 52 -0.41 17.92 -4.52
C ARG A 52 -1.03 19.30 -4.34
N THR A 53 -1.80 19.49 -3.27
CA THR A 53 -2.53 20.75 -3.05
C THR A 53 -1.66 21.89 -2.54
N ASN A 54 -0.56 21.60 -1.83
CA ASN A 54 0.37 22.60 -1.31
C ASN A 54 1.83 22.15 -1.54
N PRO A 55 2.79 23.08 -1.67
CA PRO A 55 4.21 22.75 -1.66
C PRO A 55 4.54 21.92 -0.41
N ASN A 56 5.24 20.80 -0.59
CA ASN A 56 5.58 19.81 0.45
C ASN A 56 4.41 19.03 1.07
N GLN A 57 3.17 19.17 0.58
CA GLN A 57 2.04 18.37 1.02
C GLN A 57 1.59 17.41 -0.09
N MET A 58 1.77 16.12 0.17
CA MET A 58 1.26 15.05 -0.69
C MET A 58 0.10 14.37 0.03
N ILE A 59 -1.08 14.36 -0.60
CA ILE A 59 -2.21 13.55 -0.17
C ILE A 59 -2.27 12.36 -1.11
N ALA A 60 -2.09 11.16 -0.56
CA ALA A 60 -2.34 9.91 -1.27
C ALA A 60 -3.71 9.37 -0.88
N SER A 61 -4.60 9.21 -1.85
CA SER A 61 -5.88 8.53 -1.69
C SER A 61 -5.90 7.24 -2.49
N ILE A 62 -6.80 6.33 -2.15
CA ILE A 62 -6.98 5.10 -2.91
C ILE A 62 -7.89 5.41 -4.09
N GLY A 63 -7.41 5.18 -5.31
CA GLY A 63 -8.24 5.31 -6.50
C GLY A 63 -9.25 4.18 -6.57
N PHE A 64 -10.53 4.56 -6.68
CA PHE A 64 -11.63 3.63 -6.81
C PHE A 64 -11.71 3.04 -8.23
N GLY A 65 -12.17 1.80 -8.33
CA GLY A 65 -12.43 1.15 -9.63
C GLY A 65 -11.23 0.46 -10.28
N GLY A 66 -10.06 0.46 -9.64
CA GLY A 66 -8.93 -0.37 -10.08
C GLY A 66 -8.08 0.23 -11.21
N LYS A 67 -8.25 1.52 -11.53
CA LYS A 67 -7.44 2.21 -12.56
C LYS A 67 -6.02 2.46 -12.03
N VAL A 68 -5.02 1.96 -12.75
CA VAL A 68 -3.61 2.11 -12.39
C VAL A 68 -3.15 3.56 -12.65
N ASN A 69 -2.36 4.10 -11.72
CA ASN A 69 -1.72 5.41 -11.82
C ASN A 69 -0.25 5.24 -12.25
N GLU A 70 0.08 5.69 -13.46
CA GLU A 70 1.42 5.55 -14.04
C GLU A 70 2.47 6.42 -13.32
N GLU A 71 2.07 7.49 -12.62
CA GLU A 71 2.98 8.30 -11.78
C GLU A 71 3.57 7.51 -10.60
N LEU A 72 2.95 6.37 -10.24
CA LEU A 72 3.35 5.53 -9.13
C LEU A 72 4.29 4.39 -9.54
N SER A 73 4.87 4.45 -10.75
CA SER A 73 5.74 3.39 -11.24
C SER A 73 6.82 3.05 -10.21
N ASP A 74 6.92 1.76 -9.91
CA ASP A 74 7.88 1.21 -8.98
C ASP A 74 8.57 0.06 -9.73
N PRO A 75 9.91 -0.10 -9.65
CA PRO A 75 10.62 -1.16 -10.36
C PRO A 75 10.13 -2.59 -10.08
N LEU A 76 9.44 -2.81 -8.95
CA LEU A 76 8.83 -4.08 -8.57
C LEU A 76 7.34 -4.15 -8.92
N ILE A 77 6.73 -3.05 -9.36
CA ILE A 77 5.32 -2.91 -9.73
C ILE A 77 5.29 -2.27 -11.12
N ASP A 78 5.64 -3.05 -12.15
CA ASP A 78 5.69 -2.60 -13.55
C ASP A 78 4.27 -2.43 -14.15
N PRO A 79 3.79 -1.19 -14.34
CA PRO A 79 2.43 -0.92 -14.82
C PRO A 79 2.12 -1.52 -16.20
N SER A 80 3.14 -1.81 -17.01
CA SER A 80 2.95 -2.45 -18.30
C SER A 80 2.44 -3.90 -18.20
N ASN A 81 2.63 -4.55 -17.04
CA ASN A 81 2.22 -5.93 -16.78
C ASN A 81 0.83 -6.05 -16.15
N PHE A 82 0.18 -4.94 -15.77
CA PHE A 82 -1.16 -4.98 -15.16
C PHE A 82 -2.03 -3.79 -15.57
N LYS A 83 -3.16 -4.07 -16.21
CA LYS A 83 -4.14 -3.06 -16.66
C LYS A 83 -5.14 -2.64 -15.58
N SER A 84 -5.23 -3.43 -14.51
CA SER A 84 -6.21 -3.28 -13.43
C SER A 84 -5.62 -3.69 -12.07
N GLY A 85 -5.97 -2.94 -11.03
CA GLY A 85 -5.62 -3.21 -9.63
C GLY A 85 -6.83 -3.56 -8.76
N TRP A 86 -6.57 -4.15 -7.58
CA TRP A 86 -7.63 -4.48 -6.63
C TRP A 86 -8.33 -3.20 -6.12
N PRO A 87 -9.68 -3.12 -6.15
CA PRO A 87 -10.39 -1.86 -5.91
C PRO A 87 -10.63 -1.55 -4.43
N ALA A 88 -10.48 -2.55 -3.55
CA ALA A 88 -10.72 -2.44 -2.12
C ALA A 88 -9.40 -2.64 -1.36
N VAL A 89 -8.52 -1.64 -1.45
CA VAL A 89 -7.30 -1.55 -0.67
C VAL A 89 -7.47 -0.58 0.50
N GLY A 90 -6.61 -0.70 1.50
CA GLY A 90 -6.51 0.22 2.64
C GLY A 90 -5.04 0.55 2.89
N VAL A 91 -4.77 1.75 3.40
CA VAL A 91 -3.42 2.16 3.81
C VAL A 91 -3.31 2.07 5.32
N ALA A 92 -2.38 1.26 5.81
CA ALA A 92 -2.04 1.23 7.23
C ALA A 92 -1.23 2.47 7.58
N HIS A 93 -1.61 3.13 8.68
CA HIS A 93 -0.93 4.34 9.17
C HIS A 93 -0.17 4.02 10.46
N VAL A 94 1.03 4.57 10.58
CA VAL A 94 1.82 4.51 11.81
C VAL A 94 1.89 5.91 12.40
N MET A 95 1.55 6.03 13.68
CA MET A 95 1.72 7.26 14.46
C MET A 95 2.86 7.05 15.44
N ALA A 96 3.90 7.87 15.35
CA ALA A 96 5.04 7.84 16.25
C ALA A 96 5.32 9.25 16.77
N CYS A 97 5.60 9.37 18.06
CA CYS A 97 6.00 10.62 18.66
C CYS A 97 7.50 10.81 18.51
N GLU A 98 7.92 12.02 18.15
CA GLU A 98 9.32 12.41 18.25
C GLU A 98 9.64 12.78 19.70
N SER A 99 9.80 11.77 20.56
CA SER A 99 10.31 11.97 21.91
C SER A 99 11.74 11.43 22.01
N GLY A 100 12.63 12.16 22.67
CA GLY A 100 13.99 11.66 22.98
C GLY A 100 13.99 10.43 23.90
N SER A 101 12.85 10.09 24.50
CA SER A 101 12.65 8.87 25.29
C SER A 101 11.99 7.71 24.51
N ASP A 102 11.59 7.93 23.25
CA ASP A 102 10.97 6.90 22.43
C ASP A 102 12.04 5.99 21.80
N ASN A 103 12.29 4.88 22.47
CA ASN A 103 13.26 3.88 22.02
C ASN A 103 12.65 2.85 21.04
N GLY A 104 11.37 2.98 20.66
CA GLY A 104 10.66 1.91 19.95
C GLY A 104 9.82 2.37 18.76
N ALA A 105 8.90 3.31 18.94
CA ALA A 105 7.87 3.57 17.93
C ALA A 105 8.44 4.30 16.71
N LEU A 106 9.24 5.35 16.88
CA LEU A 106 9.89 6.03 15.75
C LEU A 106 10.90 5.14 14.99
N PRO A 107 11.82 4.39 15.65
CA PRO A 107 12.65 3.40 14.97
C PRO A 107 11.84 2.33 14.21
N PHE A 108 10.76 1.82 14.80
CA PHE A 108 9.89 0.84 14.15
C PHE A 108 9.17 1.44 12.92
N ALA A 109 8.63 2.67 13.04
CA ALA A 109 8.01 3.37 11.91
C ALA A 109 9.00 3.52 10.74
N ARG A 110 10.26 3.88 11.04
CA ARG A 110 11.33 3.98 10.04
C ARG A 110 11.66 2.64 9.39
N PHE A 111 11.72 1.58 10.18
CA PHE A 111 11.94 0.21 9.69
C PHE A 111 10.84 -0.20 8.69
N VAL A 112 9.57 -0.06 9.09
CA VAL A 112 8.42 -0.44 8.26
C VAL A 112 8.35 0.40 6.97
N ILE A 113 8.49 1.72 7.06
CA ILE A 113 8.39 2.61 5.89
C ILE A 113 9.54 2.40 4.90
N ARG A 114 10.73 2.00 5.36
CA ARG A 114 11.82 1.63 4.45
C ARG A 114 11.51 0.35 3.66
N GLY A 115 10.51 -0.43 4.06
CA GLY A 115 10.17 -1.71 3.45
C GLY A 115 11.04 -2.84 3.99
N GLU A 116 11.68 -2.65 5.14
CA GLU A 116 12.40 -3.73 5.81
C GLU A 116 11.39 -4.79 6.26
N GLY A 117 11.65 -6.06 5.92
CA GLY A 117 10.70 -7.16 6.19
C GLY A 117 9.52 -7.27 5.21
N GLN A 118 9.50 -6.47 4.13
CA GLN A 118 8.42 -6.48 3.13
C GLN A 118 8.16 -7.89 2.56
N GLY A 119 9.19 -8.69 2.31
CA GLY A 119 9.02 -10.05 1.77
C GLY A 119 8.16 -10.96 2.65
N ALA A 120 8.17 -10.78 3.98
CA ALA A 120 7.28 -11.52 4.86
C ALA A 120 5.83 -10.99 4.79
N LEU A 121 5.66 -9.68 4.69
CA LEU A 121 4.36 -9.01 4.67
C LEU A 121 3.60 -9.26 3.35
N GLU A 122 4.31 -9.38 2.23
CA GLU A 122 3.72 -9.69 0.92
C GLU A 122 2.95 -11.02 0.94
N THR A 123 3.50 -12.05 1.58
CA THR A 123 2.81 -13.36 1.70
C THR A 123 1.45 -13.28 2.40
N SER A 124 1.25 -12.25 3.22
CA SER A 124 0.02 -11.99 3.98
C SER A 124 -0.90 -10.96 3.32
N GLY A 125 -0.64 -10.59 2.07
CA GLY A 125 -1.48 -9.65 1.31
C GLY A 125 -1.24 -8.17 1.63
N TYR A 126 -0.07 -7.83 2.19
CA TYR A 126 0.34 -6.45 2.39
C TYR A 126 1.34 -6.02 1.30
N ALA A 127 1.07 -4.88 0.69
CA ALA A 127 1.95 -4.28 -0.30
C ALA A 127 2.76 -3.14 0.31
N ARG A 128 3.97 -2.92 -0.21
CA ARG A 128 4.77 -1.74 0.14
C ARG A 128 4.12 -0.47 -0.42
N LEU A 129 4.40 0.66 0.20
CA LEU A 129 4.01 1.96 -0.37
C LEU A 129 4.74 2.19 -1.71
N PRO A 130 4.06 2.75 -2.73
CA PRO A 130 4.68 3.15 -3.99
C PRO A 130 5.82 4.12 -3.76
N LEU A 131 6.84 4.06 -4.62
CA LEU A 131 8.10 4.75 -4.41
C LEU A 131 7.95 6.26 -4.09
N PRO A 132 7.17 7.07 -4.83
CA PRO A 132 7.04 8.50 -4.54
C PRO A 132 6.44 8.78 -3.16
N ILE A 133 5.41 8.01 -2.78
CA ILE A 133 4.73 8.12 -1.48
C ILE A 133 5.67 7.69 -0.36
N ARG A 134 6.42 6.59 -0.58
CA ARG A 134 7.38 6.04 0.38
C ARG A 134 8.51 7.01 0.67
N LEU A 135 9.08 7.66 -0.35
CA LEU A 135 10.17 8.63 -0.16
C LEU A 135 9.70 9.86 0.63
N LYS A 136 8.52 10.42 0.33
CA LYS A 136 7.94 11.50 1.13
C LYS A 136 7.67 11.06 2.59
N ALA A 137 7.21 9.82 2.81
CA ALA A 137 7.02 9.27 4.15
C ALA A 137 8.34 9.12 4.93
N ILE A 138 9.43 8.71 4.27
CA ILE A 138 10.76 8.63 4.89
C ILE A 138 11.23 10.03 5.36
N LEU A 139 11.05 11.05 4.52
CA LEU A 139 11.36 12.44 4.88
C LEU A 139 10.53 12.94 6.06
N ALA A 140 9.23 12.63 6.09
CA ALA A 140 8.34 12.98 7.20
C ALA A 140 8.79 12.38 8.54
N LEU A 141 9.44 11.20 8.51
CA LEU A 141 10.05 10.56 9.69
C LEU A 141 11.45 11.08 10.05
N LYS A 142 11.85 12.24 9.48
CA LYS A 142 13.16 12.88 9.63
C LYS A 142 14.32 11.93 9.38
N THR A 143 14.15 11.06 8.39
CA THR A 143 15.16 10.09 8.01
C THR A 143 15.87 10.61 6.77
N PRO A 144 17.21 10.76 6.80
CA PRO A 144 17.94 11.27 5.66
C PRO A 144 17.82 10.31 4.47
N LEU A 145 17.66 10.88 3.29
CA LEU A 145 17.72 10.20 2.00
C LEU A 145 19.05 10.54 1.31
N SER A 146 19.52 9.65 0.44
CA SER A 146 20.66 9.95 -0.41
C SER A 146 20.26 10.95 -1.52
N PRO A 147 21.20 11.71 -2.09
CA PRO A 147 20.91 12.66 -3.17
C PRO A 147 20.16 12.02 -4.35
N GLU A 148 20.52 10.79 -4.72
CA GLU A 148 19.92 10.05 -5.84
C GLU A 148 18.45 9.68 -5.57
N LEU A 149 18.07 9.50 -4.31
CA LEU A 149 16.69 9.25 -3.91
C LEU A 149 15.87 10.53 -3.78
N LEU A 150 16.52 11.67 -3.49
CA LEU A 150 15.85 12.97 -3.44
C LEU A 150 15.40 13.41 -4.85
N GLU A 151 16.21 13.13 -5.88
CA GLU A 151 15.88 13.44 -7.28
C GLU A 151 14.66 12.66 -7.81
N GLN A 152 14.30 11.54 -7.17
CA GLN A 152 13.15 10.71 -7.53
C GLN A 152 11.84 11.18 -6.89
N ILE A 153 11.90 12.23 -6.06
CA ILE A 153 10.71 12.81 -5.44
C ILE A 153 10.16 13.86 -6.41
N PRO A 154 8.96 13.65 -7.00
CA PRO A 154 8.33 14.68 -7.81
C PRO A 154 8.06 15.92 -6.95
N ASP A 155 8.29 17.09 -7.54
CA ASP A 155 8.00 18.40 -6.92
C ASP A 155 6.55 18.51 -6.43
#